data_AF-A0A1V4SK91-F1
#
_entry.id   AF-A0A1V4SK91-F1
#
_cell.length_a   1.000
_cell.length_b   1.000
_cell.length_c   1.000
_cell.angle_alpha   90.00
_cell.angle_beta   90.00
_cell.angle_gamma   90.00
#
_symmetry.space_group_name_H-M   'P 1'
#
loop_
_entity.id
_entity.type
_entity.pdbx_description
1 polymer ?
#
loop_
_entity_poly.entity_id
_entity_poly.type
_entity_poly.pdbx_seq_one_letter_code
_entity_poly.pdbx_strand_id
1 'polypeptide(L)'
;MRNTDTVKQNGQNKNFNGYGGIEDLEKYIAFKYGTGWELKKSKFIHGVPNFKQSSLGPDDNNCTLAAITRIMKYYSEQGLEKIPDDVSVIYGIVREIGVRHGYDPNKSGLLRDLFVYTPFEIKTMVRDTWNSFGYTKSSSQNVYLNKIKTIIANVDDMNPVLLNIAGGDYKGHTVSVVGYRIFGSNREASADKVFVMVIDGWSETKRFIDWGEFGNTLSNVTKII
;
A
#
# COMPACT_ATOMS: atom_id res chain seq x y z
N MET A 1 -7.16 -15.40 20.78
CA MET A 1 -7.75 -16.30 19.76
C MET A 1 -7.84 -15.53 18.45
N ARG A 2 -7.23 -16.01 17.35
CA ARG A 2 -7.44 -15.41 16.03
C ARG A 2 -8.88 -15.75 15.63
N ASN A 3 -9.68 -14.72 15.36
CA ASN A 3 -11.02 -14.91 14.83
C ASN A 3 -10.90 -15.53 13.43
N THR A 4 -11.15 -16.83 13.30
CA THR A 4 -10.98 -17.60 12.06
C THR A 4 -12.08 -17.33 11.03
N ASP A 5 -13.11 -16.56 11.39
CA ASP A 5 -14.33 -16.36 10.58
C ASP A 5 -14.15 -15.37 9.41
N THR A 6 -12.95 -14.82 9.22
CA THR A 6 -12.63 -13.86 8.16
C THR A 6 -11.67 -14.37 7.11
N VAL A 7 -11.05 -15.55 7.29
CA VAL A 7 -10.03 -16.10 6.39
C VAL A 7 -10.55 -17.38 5.71
N LYS A 8 -10.45 -17.43 4.39
CA LYS A 8 -10.81 -18.58 3.55
C LYS A 8 -9.82 -19.72 3.74
N GLN A 9 -10.19 -20.90 3.27
CA GLN A 9 -9.32 -22.07 3.25
C GLN A 9 -7.99 -21.83 2.50
N ASN A 10 -8.00 -20.99 1.47
CA ASN A 10 -6.81 -20.63 0.70
C ASN A 10 -5.94 -19.54 1.36
N GLY A 11 -6.24 -19.10 2.59
CA GLY A 11 -5.45 -18.10 3.31
C GLY A 11 -5.74 -16.63 2.96
N GLN A 12 -6.68 -16.34 2.06
CA GLN A 12 -7.16 -14.98 1.80
C GLN A 12 -8.27 -14.56 2.74
N ASN A 13 -8.41 -13.27 2.98
CA ASN A 13 -9.60 -12.70 3.59
C ASN A 13 -10.85 -12.98 2.72
N LYS A 14 -12.00 -13.21 3.35
CA LYS A 14 -13.26 -13.59 2.67
C LYS A 14 -13.71 -12.62 1.58
N ASN A 15 -13.31 -11.35 1.68
CA ASN A 15 -13.69 -10.29 0.74
C ASN A 15 -12.86 -10.29 -0.56
N PHE A 16 -11.84 -11.14 -0.68
CA PHE A 16 -10.88 -11.14 -1.80
C PHE A 16 -10.90 -12.47 -2.55
N ASN A 17 -10.77 -12.44 -3.88
CA ASN A 17 -10.82 -13.66 -4.70
C ASN A 17 -9.64 -13.78 -5.68
N GLY A 18 -8.85 -12.74 -5.88
CA GLY A 18 -7.77 -12.69 -6.85
C GLY A 18 -6.40 -12.70 -6.20
N TYR A 19 -5.61 -11.66 -6.50
CA TYR A 19 -4.22 -11.51 -6.11
C TYR A 19 -4.01 -10.91 -4.70
N GLY A 20 -5.04 -10.33 -4.09
CA GLY A 20 -4.96 -9.49 -2.91
C GLY A 20 -5.53 -10.14 -1.65
N GLY A 21 -5.54 -9.39 -0.56
CA GLY A 21 -6.19 -9.84 0.67
C GLY A 21 -5.56 -11.05 1.37
N ILE A 22 -4.33 -11.42 1.02
CA ILE A 22 -3.68 -12.64 1.54
C ILE A 22 -3.24 -12.39 2.99
N GLU A 23 -3.84 -13.08 3.95
CA GLU A 23 -3.53 -12.97 5.38
C GLU A 23 -2.67 -14.15 5.89
N ASP A 24 -2.81 -15.32 5.26
CA ASP A 24 -1.99 -16.52 5.51
C ASP A 24 -1.24 -16.90 4.22
N LEU A 25 -0.02 -16.40 4.09
CA LEU A 25 0.74 -16.49 2.85
C LEU A 25 1.18 -17.93 2.54
N GLU A 26 1.52 -18.73 3.54
CA GLU A 26 1.95 -20.12 3.28
C GLU A 26 0.78 -20.98 2.82
N LYS A 27 -0.41 -20.82 3.42
CA LYS A 27 -1.62 -21.48 2.91
C LYS A 27 -1.95 -21.04 1.50
N TYR A 28 -1.84 -19.75 1.21
CA TYR A 28 -2.08 -19.23 -0.14
C TYR A 28 -1.11 -19.83 -1.16
N ILE A 29 0.18 -19.88 -0.86
CA ILE A 29 1.18 -20.49 -1.75
C ILE A 29 0.90 -21.97 -1.95
N ALA A 30 0.66 -22.72 -0.86
CA ALA A 30 0.36 -24.14 -0.94
C ALA A 30 -0.89 -24.43 -1.79
N PHE A 31 -1.93 -23.61 -1.62
CA PHE A 31 -3.19 -23.75 -2.35
C PHE A 31 -3.06 -23.35 -3.83
N LYS A 32 -2.44 -22.20 -4.12
CA LYS A 32 -2.36 -21.63 -5.47
C LYS A 32 -1.25 -22.24 -6.32
N TYR A 33 -0.11 -22.54 -5.72
CA TYR A 33 1.12 -22.95 -6.41
C TYR A 33 1.62 -24.36 -6.02
N GLY A 34 0.95 -25.05 -5.11
CA GLY A 34 1.34 -26.36 -4.60
C GLY A 34 2.48 -26.30 -3.58
N THR A 35 3.03 -27.47 -3.23
CA THR A 35 4.17 -27.59 -2.30
C THR A 35 5.51 -27.27 -2.97
N GLY A 36 6.61 -27.23 -2.20
CA GLY A 36 7.96 -27.09 -2.75
C GLY A 36 8.41 -25.66 -3.05
N TRP A 37 7.74 -24.67 -2.43
CA TRP A 37 8.14 -23.27 -2.46
C TRP A 37 8.78 -22.90 -1.12
N GLU A 38 9.98 -22.34 -1.17
CA GLU A 38 10.78 -22.00 0.00
C GLU A 38 11.12 -20.51 0.00
N LEU A 39 11.11 -19.91 1.19
CA LEU A 39 11.42 -18.49 1.35
C LEU A 39 12.90 -18.23 1.01
N LYS A 40 13.15 -17.47 -0.06
CA LYS A 40 14.51 -17.07 -0.48
C LYS A 40 14.94 -15.73 0.09
N LYS A 41 14.03 -14.75 0.07
CA LYS A 41 14.31 -13.38 0.51
C LYS A 41 13.07 -12.77 1.14
N SER A 42 13.25 -11.99 2.19
CA SER A 42 12.19 -11.15 2.73
C SER A 42 12.78 -9.90 3.35
N LYS A 43 11.97 -8.83 3.34
CA LYS A 43 12.25 -7.63 4.12
C LYS A 43 10.95 -6.95 4.50
N PHE A 44 10.96 -6.29 5.65
CA PHE A 44 9.82 -5.56 6.18
C PHE A 44 10.31 -4.30 6.89
N ILE A 45 9.58 -3.20 6.70
CA ILE A 45 9.82 -1.91 7.33
C ILE A 45 9.08 -1.87 8.66
N HIS A 46 9.83 -1.91 9.76
CA HIS A 46 9.28 -1.76 11.10
C HIS A 46 8.87 -0.30 11.37
N GLY A 47 7.98 -0.08 12.34
CA GLY A 47 7.56 1.27 12.74
C GLY A 47 6.52 1.94 11.82
N VAL A 48 6.11 1.32 10.70
CA VAL A 48 5.02 1.91 9.92
C VAL A 48 3.68 1.72 10.66
N PRO A 49 2.96 2.80 11.04
CA PRO A 49 1.76 2.70 11.85
C PRO A 49 0.63 2.03 11.08
N ASN A 50 -0.19 1.24 11.77
CA ASN A 50 -1.15 0.33 11.16
C ASN A 50 -2.58 0.61 11.61
N PHE A 51 -3.02 1.85 11.42
CA PHE A 51 -4.39 2.27 11.71
C PHE A 51 -5.33 2.00 10.52
N LYS A 52 -6.62 1.81 10.80
CA LYS A 52 -7.68 1.80 9.77
C LYS A 52 -7.95 3.23 9.28
N GLN A 53 -8.27 3.40 8.01
CA GLN A 53 -8.64 4.72 7.46
C GLN A 53 -9.90 5.29 8.16
N SER A 54 -10.85 4.43 8.55
CA SER A 54 -12.06 4.81 9.31
C SER A 54 -11.79 5.43 10.66
N SER A 55 -10.60 5.20 11.23
CA SER A 55 -10.19 5.83 12.49
C SER A 55 -9.77 7.29 12.35
N LEU A 56 -9.45 7.74 11.12
CA LEU A 56 -9.02 9.11 10.84
C LEU A 56 -10.15 10.00 10.33
N GLY A 57 -11.13 9.42 9.64
CA GLY A 57 -12.25 10.14 9.03
C GLY A 57 -13.22 9.19 8.33
N PRO A 58 -14.21 9.72 7.59
CA PRO A 58 -15.14 8.90 6.80
C PRO A 58 -14.40 7.92 5.90
N ASP A 59 -14.97 6.73 5.68
CA ASP A 59 -14.33 5.68 4.86
C ASP A 59 -14.25 6.04 3.37
N ASP A 60 -15.19 6.86 2.88
CA ASP A 60 -15.30 7.20 1.48
C ASP A 60 -14.13 8.09 1.02
N ASN A 61 -13.45 7.63 -0.05
CA ASN A 61 -12.36 8.35 -0.72
C ASN A 61 -11.15 8.68 0.18
N ASN A 62 -11.02 8.04 1.35
CA ASN A 62 -10.02 8.36 2.37
C ASN A 62 -8.72 7.53 2.26
N CYS A 63 -8.68 6.53 1.38
CA CYS A 63 -7.57 5.60 1.28
C CYS A 63 -6.22 6.27 0.97
N THR A 64 -6.20 7.17 -0.01
CA THR A 64 -5.00 7.93 -0.37
C THR A 64 -4.56 8.84 0.77
N LEU A 65 -5.49 9.54 1.43
CA LEU A 65 -5.17 10.43 2.55
C LEU A 65 -4.57 9.63 3.72
N ALA A 66 -5.24 8.55 4.12
CA ALA A 66 -4.76 7.66 5.18
C ALA A 66 -3.39 7.05 4.85
N ALA A 67 -3.15 6.67 3.59
CA ALA A 67 -1.86 6.11 3.18
C ALA A 67 -0.73 7.15 3.17
N ILE A 68 -1.01 8.41 2.78
CA ILE A 68 -0.05 9.51 2.90
C ILE A 68 0.23 9.81 4.38
N THR A 69 -0.80 9.97 5.20
CA THR A 69 -0.66 10.18 6.65
C THR A 69 0.18 9.10 7.30
N ARG A 70 0.00 7.83 6.91
CA ARG A 70 0.76 6.69 7.42
C ARG A 70 2.26 6.82 7.13
N ILE A 71 2.61 7.19 5.91
CA ILE A 71 4.02 7.39 5.53
C ILE A 71 4.60 8.60 6.25
N MET A 72 3.86 9.71 6.36
CA MET A 72 4.34 10.89 7.10
C MET A 72 4.56 10.58 8.58
N LYS A 73 3.65 9.85 9.21
CA LYS A 73 3.80 9.43 10.61
C LYS A 73 5.01 8.51 10.80
N TYR A 74 5.24 7.55 9.89
CA TYR A 74 6.45 6.74 9.89
C TYR A 74 7.71 7.63 9.90
N TYR A 75 7.76 8.63 9.01
CA TYR A 75 8.90 9.53 8.92
C TYR A 75 9.08 10.44 10.15
N SER A 76 7.98 10.91 10.76
CA SER A 76 8.01 11.59 12.05
C SER A 76 8.68 10.71 13.12
N GLU A 77 8.29 9.43 13.20
CA GLU A 77 8.89 8.45 14.12
C GLU A 77 10.35 8.09 13.78
N GLN A 78 10.79 8.30 12.53
CA GLN A 78 12.20 8.17 12.12
C GLN A 78 13.03 9.43 12.40
N GLY A 79 12.47 10.44 13.09
CA GLY A 79 13.21 11.63 13.53
C GLY A 79 13.10 12.83 12.59
N LEU A 80 12.13 12.86 11.67
CA LEU A 80 11.84 14.05 10.87
C LEU A 80 10.98 15.03 11.68
N GLU A 81 11.65 15.82 12.51
CA GLU A 81 11.06 16.69 13.55
C GLU A 81 10.06 17.74 13.06
N LYS A 82 10.09 18.12 11.77
CA LYS A 82 9.11 19.08 11.24
C LYS A 82 7.76 18.44 10.93
N ILE A 83 7.67 17.11 10.90
CA ILE A 83 6.41 16.38 10.80
C ILE A 83 5.85 16.23 12.21
N PRO A 84 4.63 16.72 12.50
CA PRO A 84 4.00 16.57 13.82
C PRO A 84 3.93 15.12 14.27
N ASP A 85 4.06 14.86 15.57
CA ASP A 85 3.96 13.50 16.11
C ASP A 85 2.50 13.01 16.19
N ASP A 86 1.54 13.91 16.41
CA ASP A 86 0.12 13.54 16.48
C ASP A 86 -0.42 13.22 15.08
N VAL A 87 -0.84 11.96 14.89
CA VAL A 87 -1.42 11.45 13.64
C VAL A 87 -2.65 12.25 13.18
N SER A 88 -3.41 12.83 14.10
CA SER A 88 -4.59 13.65 13.81
C SER A 88 -4.20 14.98 13.18
N VAL A 89 -3.10 15.59 13.64
CA VAL A 89 -2.54 16.82 13.06
C VAL A 89 -1.99 16.54 11.66
N ILE A 90 -1.25 15.44 11.50
CA ILE A 90 -0.76 15.01 10.18
C ILE A 90 -1.96 14.80 9.24
N TYR A 91 -3.00 14.09 9.69
CA TYR A 91 -4.19 13.83 8.88
C TYR A 91 -4.94 15.11 8.50
N GLY A 92 -5.08 16.07 9.41
CA GLY A 92 -5.71 17.36 9.14
C GLY A 92 -5.03 18.10 7.97
N ILE A 93 -3.71 18.19 8.00
CA ILE A 93 -2.91 18.84 6.94
C ILE A 93 -3.02 18.08 5.61
N VAL A 94 -2.91 16.75 5.65
CA VAL A 94 -3.07 15.90 4.46
C VAL A 94 -4.46 16.05 3.86
N ARG A 95 -5.51 16.15 4.68
CA ARG A 95 -6.89 16.36 4.25
C ARG A 95 -7.07 17.73 3.59
N GLU A 96 -6.52 18.80 4.16
CA GLU A 96 -6.55 20.14 3.54
C GLU A 96 -5.88 20.15 2.17
N ILE A 97 -4.75 19.44 2.03
CA ILE A 97 -4.09 19.24 0.73
C ILE A 97 -5.01 18.45 -0.21
N GLY A 98 -5.60 17.35 0.26
CA GLY A 98 -6.56 16.58 -0.51
C GLY A 98 -7.70 17.45 -1.06
N VAL A 99 -8.30 18.30 -0.22
CA VAL A 99 -9.38 19.22 -0.64
C VAL A 99 -8.92 20.17 -1.75
N ARG A 100 -7.70 20.72 -1.67
CA ARG A 100 -7.11 21.56 -2.73
C ARG A 100 -6.91 20.80 -4.04
N HIS A 101 -6.65 19.49 -3.96
CA HIS A 101 -6.55 18.58 -5.10
C HIS A 101 -7.90 17.93 -5.47
N GLY A 102 -9.02 18.49 -5.00
CA GLY A 102 -10.36 18.11 -5.41
C GLY A 102 -11.00 16.97 -4.60
N TYR A 103 -10.40 16.53 -3.49
CA TYR A 103 -11.04 15.60 -2.56
C TYR A 103 -12.43 16.09 -2.18
N ASP A 104 -13.42 15.23 -2.37
CA ASP A 104 -14.78 15.46 -1.93
C ASP A 104 -15.36 14.12 -1.48
N PRO A 105 -15.61 13.94 -0.18
CA PRO A 105 -16.15 12.68 0.35
C PRO A 105 -17.58 12.38 -0.16
N ASN A 106 -18.30 13.39 -0.65
CA ASN A 106 -19.70 13.28 -1.05
C ASN A 106 -19.89 13.21 -2.57
N LYS A 107 -18.83 13.29 -3.40
CA LYS A 107 -18.93 13.23 -4.86
C LYS A 107 -18.75 11.81 -5.38
N SER A 108 -19.74 11.34 -6.16
CA SER A 108 -19.72 10.07 -6.91
C SER A 108 -19.65 10.29 -8.43
N GLY A 109 -19.06 9.37 -9.20
CA GLY A 109 -19.13 9.38 -10.66
C GLY A 109 -18.17 8.38 -11.35
N LEU A 110 -18.55 7.87 -12.52
CA LEU A 110 -17.92 6.71 -13.20
C LEU A 110 -16.37 6.79 -13.32
N LEU A 111 -15.81 7.97 -13.58
CA LEU A 111 -14.35 8.19 -13.69
C LEU A 111 -13.65 8.33 -12.33
N ARG A 112 -14.36 8.83 -11.30
CA ARG A 112 -13.88 8.90 -9.91
C ARG A 112 -14.01 7.56 -9.17
N ASP A 113 -14.99 6.73 -9.55
CA ASP A 113 -15.16 5.38 -9.03
C ASP A 113 -14.07 4.41 -9.56
N LEU A 114 -13.37 4.80 -10.63
CA LEU A 114 -12.20 4.12 -11.17
C LEU A 114 -10.89 4.69 -10.59
N PHE A 115 -10.87 5.99 -10.26
CA PHE A 115 -9.74 6.70 -9.69
C PHE A 115 -10.24 7.83 -8.77
N VAL A 116 -10.25 7.61 -7.45
CA VAL A 116 -10.58 8.67 -6.48
C VAL A 116 -9.67 9.89 -6.68
N TYR A 117 -8.41 9.62 -7.00
CA TYR A 117 -7.44 10.56 -7.52
C TYR A 117 -6.74 9.93 -8.72
N THR A 118 -6.48 10.72 -9.74
CA THR A 118 -5.59 10.33 -10.82
C THR A 118 -4.18 10.10 -10.26
N PRO A 119 -3.37 9.23 -10.88
CA PRO A 119 -1.97 9.06 -10.49
C PRO A 119 -1.20 10.40 -10.37
N PHE A 120 -1.45 11.35 -11.27
CA PHE A 120 -0.81 12.67 -11.25
C PHE A 120 -1.15 13.48 -9.99
N GLU A 121 -2.39 13.40 -9.51
CA GLU A 121 -2.82 14.07 -8.28
C GLU A 121 -2.16 13.46 -7.05
N ILE A 122 -2.07 12.12 -6.95
CA ILE A 122 -1.44 11.45 -5.80
C ILE A 122 0.03 11.84 -5.64
N LYS A 123 0.80 11.85 -6.75
CA LYS A 123 2.19 12.33 -6.73
C LYS A 123 2.26 13.75 -6.18
N THR A 124 1.40 14.63 -6.67
CA THR A 124 1.42 16.06 -6.33
C THR A 124 1.00 16.27 -4.87
N MET A 125 -0.01 15.56 -4.39
CA MET A 125 -0.43 15.55 -2.99
C MET A 125 0.69 15.11 -2.05
N VAL A 126 1.43 14.04 -2.39
CA VAL A 126 2.59 13.60 -1.59
C VAL A 126 3.63 14.72 -1.50
N ARG A 127 4.00 15.32 -2.64
CA ARG A 127 4.98 16.42 -2.67
C ARG A 127 4.49 17.63 -1.84
N ASP A 128 3.25 18.03 -2.03
CA ASP A 128 2.68 19.20 -1.35
C ASP A 128 2.56 18.96 0.17
N THR A 129 2.38 17.70 0.59
CA THR A 129 2.42 17.29 2.01
C THR A 129 3.82 17.44 2.61
N TRP A 130 4.85 16.99 1.91
CA TRP A 130 6.23 17.23 2.36
C TRP A 130 6.55 18.73 2.44
N ASN A 131 6.10 19.50 1.46
CA ASN A 131 6.28 20.95 1.43
C ASN A 131 5.57 21.63 2.62
N SER A 132 4.36 21.20 2.98
CA SER A 132 3.64 21.76 4.14
C SER A 132 4.35 21.49 5.47
N PHE A 133 5.11 20.40 5.57
CA PHE A 133 5.97 20.12 6.73
C PHE A 133 7.36 20.77 6.61
N GLY A 134 7.59 21.65 5.64
CA GLY A 134 8.85 22.39 5.52
C GLY A 134 10.02 21.59 4.92
N TYR A 135 9.74 20.49 4.23
CA TYR A 135 10.71 19.72 3.43
C TYR A 135 10.58 20.06 1.94
N THR A 136 10.85 21.32 1.59
CA THR A 136 10.61 21.87 0.24
C THR A 136 11.49 21.30 -0.87
N LYS A 137 12.52 20.53 -0.51
CA LYS A 137 13.39 19.82 -1.45
C LYS A 137 12.94 18.38 -1.73
N SER A 138 11.98 17.86 -0.96
CA SER A 138 11.44 16.53 -1.18
C SER A 138 10.65 16.47 -2.48
N SER A 139 10.73 15.32 -3.15
CA SER A 139 10.00 15.07 -4.37
C SER A 139 9.34 13.70 -4.35
N SER A 140 8.43 13.49 -5.30
CA SER A 140 7.71 12.23 -5.45
C SER A 140 7.70 11.84 -6.92
N GLN A 141 7.65 10.53 -7.18
CA GLN A 141 7.65 10.01 -8.54
C GLN A 141 6.70 8.83 -8.65
N ASN A 142 5.85 8.87 -9.67
CA ASN A 142 5.08 7.71 -10.09
C ASN A 142 5.93 6.82 -11.00
N VAL A 143 5.88 5.53 -10.72
CA VAL A 143 6.54 4.48 -11.46
C VAL A 143 5.49 3.53 -11.99
N TYR A 144 5.42 3.43 -13.32
CA TYR A 144 4.46 2.58 -14.05
C TYR A 144 5.11 1.30 -14.59
N LEU A 145 6.42 1.34 -14.88
CA LEU A 145 7.23 0.22 -15.37
C LEU A 145 8.20 -0.25 -14.28
N ASN A 146 8.57 -1.53 -14.29
CA ASN A 146 9.50 -2.11 -13.30
C ASN A 146 9.08 -1.89 -11.83
N LYS A 147 7.76 -1.76 -11.58
CA LYS A 147 7.16 -1.47 -10.27
C LYS A 147 7.71 -2.33 -9.14
N ILE A 148 7.86 -3.65 -9.35
CA ILE A 148 8.38 -4.54 -8.31
C ILE A 148 9.83 -4.29 -7.96
N LYS A 149 10.67 -3.97 -8.96
CA LYS A 149 12.07 -3.61 -8.72
C LYS A 149 12.15 -2.33 -7.89
N THR A 150 11.29 -1.36 -8.18
CA THR A 150 11.17 -0.13 -7.39
C THR A 150 10.71 -0.41 -5.96
N ILE A 151 9.67 -1.23 -5.77
CA ILE A 151 9.19 -1.62 -4.45
C ILE A 151 10.31 -2.27 -3.64
N ILE A 152 10.98 -3.28 -4.20
CA ILE A 152 12.06 -4.01 -3.52
C ILE A 152 13.20 -3.06 -3.14
N ALA A 153 13.64 -2.19 -4.05
CA ALA A 153 14.70 -1.22 -3.76
C ALA A 153 14.32 -0.25 -2.62
N ASN A 154 13.10 0.31 -2.65
CA ASN A 154 12.66 1.24 -1.61
C ASN A 154 12.50 0.53 -0.25
N VAL A 155 11.95 -0.69 -0.22
CA VAL A 155 11.88 -1.49 1.01
C VAL A 155 13.28 -1.87 1.51
N ASP A 156 14.21 -2.18 0.61
CA ASP A 156 15.62 -2.41 0.95
C ASP A 156 16.29 -1.16 1.56
N ASP A 157 15.81 0.04 1.24
CA ASP A 157 16.27 1.31 1.81
C ASP A 157 15.40 1.82 2.99
N MET A 158 14.51 0.99 3.54
CA MET A 158 13.57 1.37 4.62
C MET A 158 12.67 2.57 4.27
N ASN A 159 12.34 2.72 2.98
CA ASN A 159 11.50 3.77 2.42
C ASN A 159 10.14 3.16 2.00
N PRO A 160 9.05 3.35 2.76
CA PRO A 160 7.74 2.86 2.35
C PRO A 160 7.23 3.62 1.13
N VAL A 161 6.51 2.93 0.24
CA VAL A 161 5.95 3.54 -0.97
C VAL A 161 4.43 3.39 -1.00
N LEU A 162 3.76 4.23 -1.79
CA LEU A 162 2.33 4.05 -2.07
C LEU A 162 2.18 3.17 -3.31
N LEU A 163 1.21 2.26 -3.27
CA LEU A 163 0.76 1.50 -4.43
C LEU A 163 -0.69 1.90 -4.73
N ASN A 164 -0.89 2.51 -5.89
CA ASN A 164 -2.18 3.02 -6.35
C ASN A 164 -2.76 2.02 -7.35
N ILE A 165 -3.91 1.44 -7.02
CA ILE A 165 -4.50 0.29 -7.71
C ILE A 165 -5.82 0.71 -8.34
N ALA A 166 -5.92 0.61 -9.67
CA ALA A 166 -7.13 1.02 -10.39
C ALA A 166 -8.24 -0.04 -10.37
N GLY A 167 -7.88 -1.33 -10.33
CA GLY A 167 -8.81 -2.43 -10.58
C GLY A 167 -8.51 -3.73 -9.84
N GLY A 168 -9.46 -4.65 -9.89
CA GLY A 168 -9.38 -5.96 -9.24
C GLY A 168 -9.68 -5.90 -7.75
N ASP A 169 -8.98 -6.73 -6.98
CA ASP A 169 -9.18 -6.94 -5.54
C ASP A 169 -9.09 -5.65 -4.69
N TYR A 170 -8.31 -4.67 -5.13
CA TYR A 170 -8.19 -3.35 -4.52
C TYR A 170 -8.61 -2.24 -5.50
N LYS A 171 -9.72 -2.41 -6.22
CA LYS A 171 -10.22 -1.44 -7.20
C LYS A 171 -10.31 -0.03 -6.60
N GLY A 172 -9.75 0.96 -7.30
CA GLY A 172 -9.79 2.37 -6.91
C GLY A 172 -9.12 2.70 -5.56
N HIS A 173 -8.10 1.93 -5.16
CA HIS A 173 -7.55 1.98 -3.81
C HIS A 173 -6.05 2.30 -3.77
N THR A 174 -5.63 3.07 -2.75
CA THR A 174 -4.21 3.32 -2.45
C THR A 174 -3.82 2.61 -1.17
N VAL A 175 -2.74 1.83 -1.21
CA VAL A 175 -2.18 1.11 -0.05
C VAL A 175 -0.74 1.52 0.23
N SER A 176 -0.30 1.38 1.47
CA SER A 176 1.11 1.58 1.85
C SER A 176 1.86 0.26 1.73
N VAL A 177 2.90 0.21 0.91
CA VAL A 177 3.79 -0.95 0.78
C VAL A 177 4.88 -0.88 1.83
N VAL A 178 5.02 -1.95 2.61
CA VAL A 178 5.87 -2.00 3.80
C VAL A 178 6.80 -3.21 3.83
N GLY A 179 6.75 -4.07 2.82
CA GLY A 179 7.61 -5.24 2.80
C GLY A 179 7.42 -6.11 1.57
N TYR A 180 8.19 -7.18 1.50
CA TYR A 180 8.03 -8.23 0.50
C TYR A 180 8.51 -9.58 1.02
N ARG A 181 8.06 -10.65 0.36
CA ARG A 181 8.60 -12.01 0.46
C ARG A 181 8.78 -12.59 -0.94
N ILE A 182 9.89 -13.28 -1.15
CA ILE A 182 10.23 -13.96 -2.41
C ILE A 182 10.40 -15.44 -2.09
N PHE A 183 9.65 -16.27 -2.78
CA PHE A 183 9.73 -17.72 -2.68
C PHE A 183 10.29 -18.29 -3.98
N GLY A 184 11.24 -19.21 -3.89
CA GLY A 184 11.71 -19.98 -5.04
C GLY A 184 11.33 -21.44 -4.93
N SER A 185 11.55 -22.17 -6.02
CA SER A 185 11.42 -23.62 -6.05
C SER A 185 12.64 -24.23 -6.73
N ASN A 186 13.05 -25.41 -6.27
CA ASN A 186 14.09 -26.22 -6.93
C ASN A 186 13.55 -26.98 -8.16
N ARG A 187 12.27 -26.79 -8.50
CA ARG A 187 11.68 -27.32 -9.73
C ARG A 187 12.26 -26.61 -10.95
N GLU A 188 12.63 -27.38 -11.95
CA GLU A 188 13.17 -26.86 -13.21
C GLU A 188 12.24 -25.81 -13.84
N ALA A 189 12.81 -24.73 -14.36
CA ALA A 189 12.11 -23.62 -15.02
C ALA A 189 11.04 -22.88 -14.18
N SER A 190 11.03 -23.00 -12.84
CA SER A 190 10.10 -22.27 -11.98
C SER A 190 10.61 -20.87 -11.63
N ALA A 191 9.90 -19.83 -12.08
CA ALA A 191 10.18 -18.45 -11.69
C ALA A 191 9.81 -18.19 -10.22
N ASP A 192 10.62 -17.37 -9.54
CA ASP A 192 10.36 -16.93 -8.17
C ASP A 192 8.97 -16.27 -8.03
N LYS A 193 8.28 -16.56 -6.92
CA LYS A 193 7.01 -15.95 -6.54
C LYS A 193 7.25 -14.80 -5.60
N VAL A 194 6.81 -13.61 -6.00
CA VAL A 194 7.02 -12.38 -5.23
C VAL A 194 5.69 -11.94 -4.63
N PHE A 195 5.70 -11.65 -3.35
CA PHE A 195 4.56 -11.18 -2.59
C PHE A 195 4.89 -9.85 -1.95
N VAL A 196 4.06 -8.84 -2.18
CA VAL A 196 4.23 -7.50 -1.62
C VAL A 196 3.38 -7.37 -0.37
N MET A 197 3.99 -7.00 0.75
CA MET A 197 3.29 -6.77 2.01
C MET A 197 2.76 -5.34 2.06
N VAL A 198 1.48 -5.19 2.38
CA VAL A 198 0.77 -3.90 2.39
C VAL A 198 0.01 -3.67 3.68
N ILE A 199 -0.12 -2.39 4.03
CA ILE A 199 -1.14 -1.89 4.95
C ILE A 199 -2.21 -1.25 4.07
N ASP A 200 -3.37 -1.90 3.98
CA ASP A 200 -4.46 -1.50 3.10
C ASP A 200 -5.39 -0.44 3.70
N GLY A 201 -5.32 -0.19 5.01
CA GLY A 201 -6.18 0.78 5.68
C GLY A 201 -7.63 0.31 5.88
N TRP A 202 -8.04 -0.83 5.36
CA TRP A 202 -9.35 -1.45 5.68
C TRP A 202 -9.27 -2.32 6.93
N SER A 203 -8.09 -2.82 7.26
CA SER A 203 -7.86 -3.60 8.47
C SER A 203 -6.54 -3.25 9.15
N GLU A 204 -6.40 -3.66 10.41
CA GLU A 204 -5.15 -3.63 11.16
C GLU A 204 -4.31 -4.89 10.92
N THR A 205 -4.74 -5.78 10.04
CA THR A 205 -3.96 -6.94 9.62
C THR A 205 -3.19 -6.57 8.36
N LYS A 206 -1.86 -6.74 8.39
CA LYS A 206 -1.04 -6.60 7.19
C LYS A 206 -1.39 -7.71 6.22
N ARG A 207 -1.55 -7.38 4.95
CA ARG A 207 -1.91 -8.34 3.91
C ARG A 207 -0.82 -8.43 2.87
N PHE A 208 -0.86 -9.49 2.07
CA PHE A 208 0.01 -9.65 0.91
C PHE A 208 -0.78 -9.50 -0.39
N ILE A 209 -0.06 -9.03 -1.41
CA ILE A 209 -0.44 -9.02 -2.81
C ILE A 209 0.49 -9.99 -3.54
N ASP A 210 -0.09 -10.98 -4.22
CA ASP A 210 0.61 -11.85 -5.15
C ASP A 210 1.01 -11.06 -6.40
N TRP A 211 2.30 -10.78 -6.55
CA TRP A 211 2.80 -9.96 -7.63
C TRP A 211 2.75 -10.66 -8.98
N GLY A 212 2.78 -11.99 -9.02
CA GLY A 212 2.70 -12.76 -10.27
C GLY A 212 1.37 -12.54 -10.98
N GLU A 213 0.29 -12.45 -10.20
CA GLU A 213 -1.07 -12.18 -10.69
C GLU A 213 -1.33 -10.66 -10.81
N PHE A 214 -0.80 -9.86 -9.88
CA PHE A 214 -1.04 -8.42 -9.84
C PHE A 214 -0.22 -7.59 -10.84
N GLY A 215 1.00 -8.02 -11.20
CA GLY A 215 2.02 -7.16 -11.81
C GLY A 215 1.58 -6.44 -13.10
N ASN A 216 0.66 -7.05 -13.84
CA ASN A 216 0.13 -6.54 -15.11
C ASN A 216 -1.15 -5.72 -14.97
N THR A 217 -1.67 -5.56 -13.75
CA THR A 217 -2.84 -4.72 -13.49
C THR A 217 -2.50 -3.24 -13.66
N LEU A 218 -3.53 -2.46 -13.98
CA LEU A 218 -3.43 -1.00 -14.06
C LEU A 218 -3.18 -0.44 -12.64
N SER A 219 -1.93 -0.09 -12.39
CA SER A 219 -1.45 0.42 -11.11
C SER A 219 -0.14 1.15 -11.28
N ASN A 220 0.19 2.00 -10.31
CA ASN A 220 1.49 2.67 -10.24
C ASN A 220 2.01 2.72 -8.80
N VAL A 221 3.33 2.85 -8.67
CA VAL A 221 4.00 3.04 -7.38
C VAL A 221 4.38 4.51 -7.26
N THR A 222 3.92 5.19 -6.20
CA THR A 222 4.43 6.53 -5.86
C THR A 222 5.52 6.37 -4.81
N LYS A 223 6.77 6.65 -5.19
CA LYS A 223 7.91 6.70 -4.27
C LYS A 223 8.24 8.14 -3.88
N ILE A 224 8.85 8.30 -2.72
CA ILE A 224 9.36 9.57 -2.20
C ILE A 224 10.88 9.61 -2.41
N ILE A 225 11.41 10.77 -2.82
CA ILE A 225 12.82 11.05 -3.10
C ILE A 225 13.24 12.30 -2.34
#